data_AF-A0A7H4MKS0-F1
#
_entry.id   AF-A0A7H4MKS0-F1
#
_cell.length_a   1.000
_cell.length_b   1.000
_cell.length_c   1.000
_cell.angle_alpha   90.00
_cell.angle_beta   90.00
_cell.angle_gamma   90.00
#
_symmetry.space_group_name_H-M   'P 1'
#
loop_
_entity.id
_entity.type
_entity.pdbx_description
1 polymer ?
#
loop_
_entity_poly.entity_id
_entity_poly.type
_entity_poly.pdbx_seq_one_letter_code
_entity_poly.pdbx_strand_id
1 'polypeptide(L)'
;MFYRHEPDLNLAHPPVIAEIENIITFWLQAGVSGFRLDAASHLVKQAGKGDEARGYPLLTHLRQVVQRLNPEAILLGEVDVAVEDYRHYFGHGDRLQMVLNFWLNKYLYLSLAQQRAAPVVKALQAMVTPPDGCCFVNWLRNHDELDLEGIGERNKRQVIRTFAPDKSMSVYQRGVRRRLAPMLDGDTRRMALAHAILLALPGVPVMRYGDEIGMGEDLSLPERYAVRTPMQWSAAPNGGFSRAARDDLPVKPIASGRWRYQRINVEAALRHPRSLLNRVRNMVLARAEYTEPGSIPFAILAVKPAAVLGLCYRSESREVLMLANCSQQAVEVLLPPLAEGYWSPILEDKLYQDGLHGGKDARLALSGYGYRWFSRSLD
;
A
#
# COMPACT_ATOMS: atom_id res chain seq x y z
N MET A 1 11.26 -19.79 -6.28
CA MET A 1 11.27 -20.54 -7.55
C MET A 1 9.87 -20.44 -8.12
N PHE A 2 9.76 -19.90 -9.33
CA PHE A 2 8.48 -19.72 -10.02
C PHE A 2 8.04 -21.02 -10.70
N TYR A 3 7.11 -20.98 -11.65
CA TYR A 3 6.64 -22.19 -12.32
C TYR A 3 7.71 -22.78 -13.23
N ARG A 4 7.62 -24.10 -13.49
CA ARG A 4 8.56 -24.81 -14.39
C ARG A 4 8.66 -24.20 -15.80
N HIS A 5 7.61 -23.52 -16.25
CA HIS A 5 7.54 -22.88 -17.58
C HIS A 5 8.10 -21.44 -17.60
N GLU A 6 8.63 -20.94 -16.48
CA GLU A 6 9.26 -19.62 -16.34
C GLU A 6 10.75 -19.81 -16.00
N PRO A 7 11.60 -20.20 -16.97
CA PRO A 7 13.02 -20.45 -16.70
C PRO A 7 13.76 -19.16 -16.34
N ASP A 8 14.61 -19.25 -15.32
CA ASP A 8 15.46 -18.15 -14.87
C ASP A 8 16.45 -17.74 -15.97
N LEU A 9 16.63 -16.42 -16.16
CA LEU A 9 17.62 -15.87 -17.08
C LEU A 9 19.03 -16.01 -16.49
N ASN A 10 20.02 -16.31 -17.34
CA ASN A 10 21.42 -16.31 -16.93
C ASN A 10 21.99 -14.88 -16.91
N LEU A 11 21.76 -14.17 -15.80
CA LEU A 11 22.17 -12.78 -15.62
C LEU A 11 23.70 -12.58 -15.47
N ALA A 12 24.49 -13.66 -15.49
CA ALA A 12 25.95 -13.58 -15.58
C ALA A 12 26.46 -13.57 -17.04
N HIS A 13 25.58 -13.75 -18.02
CA HIS A 13 25.92 -13.83 -19.44
C HIS A 13 25.69 -12.46 -20.12
N PRO A 14 26.74 -11.75 -20.61
CA PRO A 14 26.59 -10.37 -21.09
C PRO A 14 25.55 -10.18 -22.20
N PRO A 15 25.40 -11.08 -23.19
CA PRO A 15 24.29 -11.01 -24.15
C PRO A 15 22.90 -10.96 -23.52
N VAL A 16 22.66 -11.63 -22.39
CA VAL A 16 21.35 -11.58 -21.70
C VAL A 16 21.11 -10.19 -21.12
N ILE A 17 22.15 -9.56 -20.56
CA ILE A 17 22.06 -8.19 -20.05
C ILE A 17 21.80 -7.21 -21.19
N ALA A 18 22.48 -7.37 -22.32
CA ALA A 18 22.25 -6.54 -23.51
C ALA A 18 20.80 -6.64 -24.02
N GLU A 19 20.19 -7.83 -24.00
CA GLU A 19 18.77 -7.95 -24.37
C GLU A 19 17.83 -7.27 -23.36
N ILE A 20 18.15 -7.30 -22.06
CA ILE A 20 17.39 -6.55 -21.06
C ILE A 20 17.49 -5.04 -21.33
N GLU A 21 18.67 -4.54 -21.69
CA GLU A 21 18.87 -3.14 -22.08
C GLU A 21 18.08 -2.76 -23.34
N ASN A 22 18.04 -3.64 -24.34
CA ASN A 22 17.24 -3.44 -25.55
C ASN A 22 15.75 -3.31 -25.22
N ILE A 23 15.23 -4.17 -24.33
CA ILE A 23 13.83 -4.11 -23.87
C ILE A 23 13.54 -2.80 -23.14
N ILE A 24 14.43 -2.39 -22.22
CA ILE A 24 14.30 -1.11 -21.52
C ILE A 24 14.29 0.05 -22.52
N THR A 25 15.23 0.06 -23.45
CA THR A 25 15.38 1.10 -24.47
C THR A 25 14.12 1.21 -25.33
N PHE A 26 13.60 0.08 -25.81
CA PHE A 26 12.38 0.03 -26.60
C PHE A 26 11.20 0.71 -25.90
N TRP A 27 10.94 0.36 -24.64
CA TRP A 27 9.82 0.92 -23.89
C TRP A 27 10.02 2.40 -23.50
N LEU A 28 11.25 2.81 -23.16
CA LEU A 28 11.54 4.22 -22.90
C LEU A 28 11.38 5.08 -24.16
N GLN A 29 11.82 4.58 -25.32
CA GLN A 29 11.60 5.26 -26.61
C GLN A 29 10.11 5.35 -26.98
N ALA A 30 9.30 4.39 -26.54
CA ALA A 30 7.84 4.44 -26.66
C ALA A 30 7.16 5.41 -25.67
N GLY A 31 7.91 6.04 -24.75
CA GLY A 31 7.41 7.04 -23.81
C GLY A 31 6.98 6.50 -22.43
N VAL A 32 7.35 5.26 -22.08
CA VAL A 32 7.11 4.73 -20.73
C VAL A 32 7.93 5.52 -19.68
N SER A 33 7.32 5.90 -18.56
CA SER A 33 7.93 6.75 -17.52
C SER A 33 8.79 5.99 -16.49
N GLY A 34 8.94 4.67 -16.62
CA GLY A 34 9.69 3.86 -15.67
C GLY A 34 9.21 2.41 -15.62
N PHE A 35 9.83 1.62 -14.75
CA PHE A 35 9.61 0.18 -14.67
C PHE A 35 9.45 -0.28 -13.23
N ARG A 36 8.52 -1.22 -13.02
CA ARG A 36 8.56 -2.12 -11.86
C ARG A 36 9.44 -3.32 -12.22
N LEU A 37 10.57 -3.48 -11.53
CA LEU A 37 11.39 -4.69 -11.58
C LEU A 37 10.72 -5.76 -10.72
N ASP A 38 10.07 -6.71 -11.40
CA ASP A 38 9.48 -7.89 -10.79
C ASP A 38 10.58 -8.78 -10.19
N ALA A 39 10.30 -9.35 -9.01
CA ALA A 39 11.21 -10.27 -8.31
C ALA A 39 12.67 -9.75 -8.18
N ALA A 40 12.86 -8.46 -7.90
CA ALA A 40 14.17 -7.82 -7.90
C ALA A 40 15.18 -8.48 -6.94
N SER A 41 14.73 -9.03 -5.81
CA SER A 41 15.59 -9.80 -4.89
C SER A 41 16.09 -11.12 -5.51
N HIS A 42 15.27 -11.79 -6.30
CA HIS A 42 15.68 -12.99 -7.05
C HIS A 42 16.64 -12.65 -8.19
N LEU A 43 16.41 -11.55 -8.88
CA LEU A 43 17.30 -11.02 -9.92
C LEU A 43 18.71 -10.76 -9.36
N VAL A 44 18.81 -10.10 -8.19
CA VAL A 44 20.08 -9.87 -7.50
C VAL A 44 20.76 -11.21 -7.17
N LYS A 45 20.04 -12.14 -6.53
CA LYS A 45 20.59 -13.43 -6.15
C LYS A 45 21.10 -14.23 -7.36
N GLN A 46 20.37 -14.21 -8.47
CA GLN A 46 20.76 -14.90 -9.71
C GLN A 46 22.01 -14.29 -10.34
N ALA A 47 22.05 -12.96 -10.48
CA ALA A 47 23.21 -12.24 -11.01
C ALA A 47 24.48 -12.52 -10.17
N GLY A 48 24.31 -12.65 -8.85
CA GLY A 48 25.39 -12.99 -7.92
C GLY A 48 25.73 -14.48 -7.79
N LYS A 49 25.07 -15.38 -8.55
CA LYS A 49 25.20 -16.85 -8.42
C LYS A 49 25.00 -17.35 -6.98
N GLY A 50 24.03 -16.75 -6.28
CA GLY A 50 23.69 -17.06 -4.89
C GLY A 50 24.29 -16.10 -3.86
N ASP A 51 25.31 -15.32 -4.22
CA ASP A 51 25.90 -14.27 -3.38
C ASP A 51 25.33 -12.90 -3.77
N GLU A 52 24.36 -12.41 -2.99
CA GLU A 52 23.66 -11.15 -3.28
C GLU A 52 24.60 -9.95 -3.37
N ALA A 53 25.72 -9.94 -2.63
CA ALA A 53 26.69 -8.86 -2.68
C ALA A 53 27.27 -8.67 -4.08
N ARG A 54 27.45 -9.77 -4.82
CA ARG A 54 27.90 -9.78 -6.22
C ARG A 54 26.79 -9.45 -7.21
N GLY A 55 25.53 -9.53 -6.78
CA GLY A 55 24.34 -9.26 -7.59
C GLY A 55 23.92 -7.80 -7.60
N TYR A 56 24.12 -7.07 -6.51
CA TYR A 56 23.73 -5.65 -6.42
C TYR A 56 24.27 -4.73 -7.52
N PRO A 57 25.50 -4.92 -8.07
CA PRO A 57 25.99 -4.13 -9.19
C PRO A 57 25.09 -4.14 -10.43
N LEU A 58 24.28 -5.20 -10.63
CA LEU A 58 23.29 -5.24 -11.70
C LEU A 58 22.23 -4.14 -11.55
N LEU A 59 21.78 -3.86 -10.32
CA LEU A 59 20.79 -2.79 -10.09
C LEU A 59 21.39 -1.41 -10.37
N THR A 60 22.65 -1.18 -10.00
CA THR A 60 23.37 0.06 -10.33
C THR A 60 23.49 0.21 -11.85
N HIS A 61 23.83 -0.86 -12.57
CA HIS A 61 23.90 -0.86 -14.03
C HIS A 61 22.55 -0.51 -14.68
N LEU A 62 21.46 -1.18 -14.27
CA LEU A 62 20.12 -0.91 -14.80
C LEU A 62 19.68 0.52 -14.52
N ARG A 63 19.97 1.07 -13.33
CA ARG A 63 19.72 2.47 -12.99
C ARG A 63 20.44 3.42 -13.94
N GLN A 64 21.72 3.17 -14.23
CA GLN A 64 22.51 3.98 -15.15
C GLN A 64 22.00 3.91 -16.59
N VAL A 65 21.58 2.74 -17.07
CA VAL A 65 20.98 2.58 -18.40
C VAL A 65 19.70 3.42 -18.50
N VAL A 66 18.79 3.25 -17.54
CA VAL A 66 17.51 3.96 -17.51
C VAL A 66 17.72 5.47 -17.47
N GLN A 67 18.56 5.98 -16.56
CA GLN A 67 18.77 7.42 -16.41
C GLN A 67 19.50 8.07 -17.57
N ARG A 68 20.37 7.32 -18.27
CA ARG A 68 21.05 7.83 -19.46
C ARG A 68 20.07 8.07 -20.60
N LEU A 69 19.04 7.23 -20.71
CA LEU A 69 18.01 7.32 -21.73
C LEU A 69 16.91 8.32 -21.33
N ASN A 70 16.51 8.33 -20.06
CA ASN A 70 15.55 9.27 -19.50
C ASN A 70 15.88 9.53 -18.01
N PRO A 71 16.36 10.73 -17.65
CA PRO A 71 16.74 11.06 -16.26
C PRO A 71 15.54 11.08 -15.30
N GLU A 72 14.32 11.27 -15.80
CA GLU A 72 13.09 11.28 -15.00
C GLU A 72 12.48 9.87 -14.83
N ALA A 73 12.98 8.86 -15.56
CA ALA A 73 12.44 7.52 -15.47
C ALA A 73 12.75 6.85 -14.12
N ILE A 74 11.73 6.18 -13.57
CA ILE A 74 11.78 5.56 -12.24
C ILE A 74 12.02 4.05 -12.34
N LEU A 75 12.84 3.50 -11.44
CA LEU A 75 12.88 2.07 -11.15
C LEU A 75 12.26 1.77 -9.78
N LEU A 76 11.21 0.95 -9.81
CA LEU A 76 10.52 0.41 -8.64
C LEU A 76 10.88 -1.08 -8.48
N GLY A 77 11.55 -1.46 -7.40
CA GLY A 77 11.84 -2.86 -7.12
C GLY A 77 10.75 -3.55 -6.31
N GLU A 78 10.38 -4.76 -6.72
CA GLU A 78 9.74 -5.73 -5.84
C GLU A 78 10.80 -6.47 -5.00
N VAL A 79 10.88 -6.10 -3.73
CA VAL A 79 11.92 -6.60 -2.82
C VAL A 79 11.27 -7.06 -1.52
N ASP A 80 11.05 -8.37 -1.38
CA ASP A 80 10.66 -8.97 -0.10
C ASP A 80 11.88 -9.58 0.59
N VAL A 81 12.46 -8.82 1.53
CA VAL A 81 13.69 -9.12 2.28
C VAL A 81 13.55 -8.62 3.73
N ALA A 82 14.54 -8.87 4.58
CA ALA A 82 14.57 -8.29 5.93
C ALA A 82 14.64 -6.75 5.88
N VAL A 83 14.11 -6.08 6.90
CA VAL A 83 13.95 -4.61 6.86
C VAL A 83 15.27 -3.87 6.74
N GLU A 84 16.33 -4.42 7.30
CA GLU A 84 17.68 -3.87 7.26
C GLU A 84 18.31 -3.98 5.87
N ASP A 85 17.90 -4.98 5.09
CA ASP A 85 18.50 -5.30 3.79
C ASP A 85 18.01 -4.35 2.68
N TYR A 86 16.90 -3.64 2.89
CA TYR A 86 16.43 -2.59 1.96
C TYR A 86 17.50 -1.56 1.61
N ARG A 87 18.42 -1.26 2.55
CA ARG A 87 19.55 -0.34 2.29
C ARG A 87 20.43 -0.79 1.12
N HIS A 88 20.55 -2.10 0.90
CA HIS A 88 21.33 -2.63 -0.21
C HIS A 88 20.60 -2.50 -1.55
N TYR A 89 19.28 -2.43 -1.56
CA TYR A 89 18.49 -2.23 -2.77
C TYR A 89 18.42 -0.76 -3.19
N PHE A 90 18.49 0.17 -2.24
CA PHE A 90 18.67 1.60 -2.52
C PHE A 90 20.12 1.96 -2.88
N GLY A 91 21.11 1.25 -2.31
CA GLY A 91 22.52 1.61 -2.47
C GLY A 91 22.82 2.95 -1.81
N HIS A 92 23.56 3.82 -2.50
CA HIS A 92 23.77 5.21 -2.10
C HIS A 92 22.79 6.16 -2.82
N GLY A 93 21.61 5.67 -3.21
CA GLY A 93 20.66 6.37 -4.10
C GLY A 93 20.92 6.09 -5.59
N ASP A 94 21.82 5.16 -5.89
CA ASP A 94 22.32 4.82 -7.22
C ASP A 94 21.77 3.49 -7.77
N ARG A 95 20.80 2.88 -7.08
CA ARG A 95 20.14 1.62 -7.48
C ARG A 95 18.63 1.85 -7.73
N LEU A 96 17.75 1.28 -6.91
CA LEU A 96 16.30 1.43 -7.04
C LEU A 96 15.83 2.72 -6.38
N GLN A 97 14.97 3.48 -7.05
CA GLN A 97 14.44 4.76 -6.51
C GLN A 97 13.31 4.46 -5.56
N MET A 98 12.53 3.45 -5.92
CA MET A 98 11.33 3.08 -5.23
C MET A 98 11.43 1.60 -4.89
N VAL A 99 11.05 1.23 -3.67
CA VAL A 99 11.02 -0.16 -3.26
C VAL A 99 9.68 -0.47 -2.60
N LEU A 100 9.06 -1.59 -3.01
CA LEU A 100 7.85 -2.10 -2.39
C LEU A 100 8.12 -2.47 -0.91
N ASN A 101 7.44 -1.79 0.01
CA ASN A 101 7.55 -1.97 1.45
C ASN A 101 6.72 -3.18 1.97
N PHE A 102 7.20 -4.39 1.68
CA PHE A 102 6.59 -5.63 2.17
C PHE A 102 6.59 -5.70 3.69
N TRP A 103 7.66 -5.22 4.34
CA TRP A 103 7.76 -5.15 5.80
C TRP A 103 6.57 -4.40 6.41
N LEU A 104 6.33 -3.16 6.00
CA LEU A 104 5.24 -2.36 6.55
C LEU A 104 3.86 -2.93 6.21
N ASN A 105 3.69 -3.48 5.00
CA ASN A 105 2.42 -4.11 4.60
C ASN A 105 2.05 -5.26 5.56
N LYS A 106 2.99 -6.14 5.89
CA LYS A 106 2.77 -7.27 6.81
C LYS A 106 2.32 -6.81 8.21
N TYR A 107 3.00 -5.79 8.76
CA TYR A 107 2.66 -5.25 10.08
C TYR A 107 1.40 -4.40 10.09
N LEU A 108 1.02 -3.78 8.97
CA LEU A 108 -0.26 -3.11 8.82
C LEU A 108 -1.42 -4.11 9.01
N TYR A 109 -1.35 -5.29 8.38
CA TYR A 109 -2.35 -6.34 8.61
C TYR A 109 -2.32 -6.88 10.04
N LEU A 110 -1.15 -6.99 10.66
CA LEU A 110 -1.07 -7.35 12.07
C LEU A 110 -1.78 -6.31 12.96
N SER A 111 -1.60 -5.02 12.66
CA SER A 111 -2.30 -3.91 13.33
C SER A 111 -3.81 -3.97 13.14
N LEU A 112 -4.29 -4.22 11.92
CA LEU A 112 -5.71 -4.37 11.62
C LEU A 112 -6.33 -5.61 12.30
N ALA A 113 -5.58 -6.72 12.38
CA ALA A 113 -6.01 -7.94 13.05
C ALA A 113 -6.07 -7.78 14.57
N GLN A 114 -5.11 -7.03 15.14
CA GLN A 114 -5.04 -6.76 16.58
C GLN A 114 -5.90 -5.58 17.02
N GLN A 115 -6.43 -4.79 16.08
CA GLN A 115 -7.11 -3.53 16.33
C GLN A 115 -6.28 -2.55 17.18
N ARG A 116 -4.97 -2.50 16.89
CA ARG A 116 -3.97 -1.70 17.63
C ARG A 116 -2.96 -1.07 16.68
N ALA A 117 -2.48 0.13 17.02
CA ALA A 117 -1.46 0.81 16.23
C ALA A 117 -0.03 0.29 16.52
N ALA A 118 0.19 -0.37 17.65
CA ALA A 118 1.53 -0.80 18.07
C ALA A 118 2.31 -1.63 17.03
N PRO A 119 1.72 -2.61 16.30
CA PRO A 119 2.45 -3.32 15.24
C PRO A 119 2.97 -2.42 14.11
N VAL A 120 2.13 -1.55 13.54
CA VAL A 120 2.54 -0.62 12.48
C VAL A 120 3.52 0.43 12.99
N VAL A 121 3.37 0.91 14.22
CA VAL A 121 4.34 1.81 14.87
C VAL A 121 5.71 1.15 14.99
N LYS A 122 5.77 -0.11 15.47
CA LYS A 122 7.02 -0.87 15.56
C LYS A 122 7.66 -1.06 14.19
N ALA A 123 6.86 -1.33 13.17
CA ALA A 123 7.37 -1.50 11.81
C ALA A 123 7.98 -0.22 11.26
N LEU A 124 7.31 0.93 11.45
CA LEU A 124 7.82 2.25 11.06
C LEU A 124 9.11 2.61 11.79
N GLN A 125 9.23 2.29 13.08
CA GLN A 125 10.45 2.53 13.86
C GLN A 125 11.65 1.69 13.40
N ALA A 126 11.40 0.51 12.84
CA ALA A 126 12.44 -0.41 12.37
C ALA A 126 12.88 -0.15 10.93
N MET A 127 12.13 0.66 10.17
CA MET A 127 12.44 0.95 8.77
C MET A 127 13.79 1.67 8.64
N VAL A 128 14.56 1.27 7.64
CA VAL A 128 15.72 2.06 7.19
C VAL A 128 15.25 3.38 6.61
N THR A 129 16.03 4.44 6.77
CA THR A 129 15.81 5.71 6.06
C THR A 129 16.31 5.56 4.62
N PRO A 130 15.45 5.73 3.59
CA PRO A 130 15.92 5.75 2.20
C PRO A 130 16.89 6.92 1.96
N PRO A 131 17.86 6.79 1.06
CA PRO A 131 18.66 7.91 0.59
C PRO A 131 17.80 9.01 -0.06
N ASP A 132 18.35 10.21 -0.19
CA ASP A 132 17.68 11.31 -0.89
C ASP A 132 17.28 10.91 -2.33
N GLY A 133 16.10 11.34 -2.75
CA GLY A 133 15.52 10.96 -4.05
C GLY A 133 15.02 9.51 -4.13
N CYS A 134 15.09 8.74 -3.04
CA CYS A 134 14.51 7.41 -2.93
C CYS A 134 13.34 7.36 -1.95
N CYS A 135 12.41 6.42 -2.13
CA CYS A 135 11.31 6.25 -1.21
C CYS A 135 10.77 4.82 -1.17
N PHE A 136 9.98 4.54 -0.14
CA PHE A 136 9.17 3.32 -0.08
C PHE A 136 7.86 3.49 -0.83
N VAL A 137 7.36 2.38 -1.35
CA VAL A 137 6.02 2.27 -1.93
C VAL A 137 5.16 1.40 -1.04
N ASN A 138 4.04 1.95 -0.58
CA ASN A 138 3.14 1.28 0.37
C ASN A 138 1.85 0.86 -0.36
N TRP A 139 1.24 -0.24 0.05
CA TRP A 139 -0.06 -0.70 -0.47
C TRP A 139 -0.85 -1.43 0.61
N LEU A 140 -2.14 -1.65 0.35
CA LEU A 140 -3.00 -2.52 1.15
C LEU A 140 -3.04 -3.93 0.57
N ARG A 141 -3.42 -4.06 -0.69
CA ARG A 141 -3.39 -5.31 -1.46
C ARG A 141 -2.80 -5.07 -2.83
N ASN A 142 -2.40 -6.13 -3.49
CA ASN A 142 -1.89 -6.14 -4.85
C ASN A 142 -2.59 -7.26 -5.64
N HIS A 143 -2.01 -7.67 -6.77
CA HIS A 143 -2.54 -8.72 -7.62
C HIS A 143 -2.17 -10.14 -7.17
N ASP A 144 -1.39 -10.27 -6.09
CA ASP A 144 -0.93 -11.53 -5.52
C ASP A 144 -1.58 -11.79 -4.16
N GLU A 145 -1.13 -12.83 -3.48
CA GLU A 145 -1.50 -13.09 -2.09
C GLU A 145 -0.91 -12.05 -1.12
N LEU A 146 -1.48 -11.94 0.06
CA LEU A 146 -0.84 -11.24 1.17
C LEU A 146 0.23 -12.16 1.75
N ASP A 147 1.50 -11.86 1.48
CA ASP A 147 2.62 -12.57 2.08
C ASP A 147 2.77 -12.18 3.57
N LEU A 148 3.00 -13.18 4.41
CA LEU A 148 3.17 -13.05 5.87
C LEU A 148 4.48 -13.71 6.36
N GLU A 149 5.42 -13.98 5.46
CA GLU A 149 6.75 -14.45 5.81
C GLU A 149 7.53 -13.36 6.58
N GLY A 150 8.33 -13.78 7.58
CA GLY A 150 9.19 -12.87 8.34
C GLY A 150 8.56 -12.17 9.57
N ILE A 151 7.24 -12.26 9.81
CA ILE A 151 6.61 -11.63 11.00
C ILE A 151 6.51 -12.54 12.24
N GLY A 152 7.01 -13.77 12.13
CA GLY A 152 6.97 -14.79 13.19
C GLY A 152 5.63 -15.55 13.26
N GLU A 153 5.72 -16.82 13.64
CA GLU A 153 4.59 -17.77 13.58
C GLU A 153 3.36 -17.37 14.39
N ARG A 154 3.55 -16.75 15.56
CA ARG A 154 2.44 -16.27 16.40
C ARG A 154 1.63 -15.19 15.68
N ASN A 155 2.31 -14.21 15.10
CA ASN A 155 1.67 -13.09 14.41
C ASN A 155 1.04 -13.55 13.10
N LYS A 156 1.76 -14.37 12.32
CA LYS A 156 1.23 -14.99 11.10
C LYS A 156 -0.08 -15.75 11.37
N ARG A 157 -0.11 -16.62 12.38
CA ARG A 157 -1.33 -17.35 12.77
C ARG A 157 -2.47 -16.42 13.18
N GLN A 158 -2.17 -15.31 13.84
CA GLN A 158 -3.19 -14.33 14.21
C GLN A 158 -3.80 -13.66 12.97
N VAL A 159 -2.97 -13.19 12.03
CA VAL A 159 -3.45 -12.54 10.80
C VAL A 159 -4.27 -13.53 9.96
N ILE A 160 -3.79 -14.76 9.79
CA ILE A 160 -4.51 -15.82 9.06
C ILE A 160 -5.85 -16.11 9.74
N ARG A 161 -5.90 -16.27 11.07
CA ARG A 161 -7.16 -16.54 11.78
C ARG A 161 -8.19 -15.43 11.58
N THR A 162 -7.75 -14.18 11.56
CA THR A 162 -8.65 -13.03 11.40
C THR A 162 -9.15 -12.87 9.97
N PHE A 163 -8.28 -13.07 8.97
CA PHE A 163 -8.57 -12.69 7.59
C PHE A 163 -8.73 -13.85 6.63
N ALA A 164 -8.29 -15.05 6.98
CA ALA A 164 -8.34 -16.25 6.15
C ALA A 164 -8.62 -17.51 6.99
N PRO A 165 -9.76 -17.58 7.71
CA PRO A 165 -10.07 -18.72 8.58
C PRO A 165 -10.23 -20.03 7.80
N ASP A 166 -10.68 -19.98 6.54
CA ASP A 166 -10.84 -21.14 5.68
C ASP A 166 -9.56 -21.46 4.92
N LYS A 167 -9.20 -22.76 4.84
CA LYS A 167 -8.00 -23.20 4.12
C LYS A 167 -7.97 -22.75 2.66
N SER A 168 -9.14 -22.68 2.00
CA SER A 168 -9.27 -22.23 0.61
C SER A 168 -8.95 -20.75 0.41
N MET A 169 -8.89 -19.94 1.48
CA MET A 169 -8.51 -18.53 1.44
C MET A 169 -6.99 -18.31 1.44
N SER A 170 -6.22 -19.38 1.65
CA SER A 170 -4.76 -19.36 1.63
C SER A 170 -4.22 -20.01 0.36
N VAL A 171 -3.03 -19.59 -0.08
CA VAL A 171 -2.32 -20.16 -1.23
C VAL A 171 -0.82 -20.26 -0.93
N TYR A 172 -0.13 -21.21 -1.58
CA TYR A 172 1.31 -21.46 -1.45
C TYR A 172 1.82 -21.67 -0.01
N GLN A 173 0.94 -22.12 0.91
CA GLN A 173 1.23 -22.33 2.34
C GLN A 173 1.69 -21.06 3.12
N ARG A 174 1.72 -19.88 2.47
CA ARG A 174 2.29 -18.67 3.06
C ARG A 174 1.39 -17.44 3.05
N GLY A 175 0.46 -17.32 2.10
CA GLY A 175 -0.26 -16.06 1.94
C GLY A 175 -1.76 -16.17 1.71
N VAL A 176 -2.44 -15.04 1.94
CA VAL A 176 -3.90 -14.91 1.88
C VAL A 176 -4.32 -14.37 0.50
N ARG A 177 -5.09 -15.16 -0.26
CA ARG A 177 -5.56 -14.82 -1.61
C ARG A 177 -6.91 -14.10 -1.64
N ARG A 178 -7.08 -13.16 -0.71
CA ARG A 178 -8.30 -12.36 -0.54
C ARG A 178 -8.08 -10.89 -0.87
N ARG A 179 -9.16 -10.21 -1.29
CA ARG A 179 -9.26 -8.76 -1.45
C ARG A 179 -9.44 -8.08 -0.09
N LEU A 180 -9.23 -6.76 -0.06
CA LEU A 180 -9.36 -5.96 1.16
C LEU A 180 -10.78 -6.02 1.74
N ALA A 181 -11.80 -5.80 0.91
CA ALA A 181 -13.18 -5.69 1.38
C ALA A 181 -13.68 -6.98 2.05
N PRO A 182 -13.46 -8.19 1.49
CA PRO A 182 -13.85 -9.42 2.17
C PRO A 182 -13.07 -9.71 3.45
N MET A 183 -11.80 -9.31 3.55
CA MET A 183 -11.02 -9.45 4.79
C MET A 183 -11.53 -8.50 5.89
N LEU A 184 -12.07 -7.35 5.53
CA LEU A 184 -12.65 -6.40 6.47
C LEU A 184 -14.16 -6.54 6.62
N ASP A 185 -14.72 -7.68 6.18
CA ASP A 185 -16.14 -8.01 6.21
C ASP A 185 -17.04 -6.93 5.60
N GLY A 186 -16.53 -6.19 4.61
CA GLY A 186 -17.24 -5.09 3.95
C GLY A 186 -17.61 -3.92 4.87
N ASP A 187 -17.04 -3.83 6.08
CA ASP A 187 -17.24 -2.66 6.95
C ASP A 187 -16.55 -1.46 6.31
N THR A 188 -17.36 -0.52 5.79
CA THR A 188 -16.88 0.68 5.10
C THR A 188 -16.00 1.55 6.00
N ARG A 189 -16.20 1.55 7.32
CA ARG A 189 -15.34 2.29 8.25
C ARG A 189 -13.95 1.68 8.32
N ARG A 190 -13.85 0.35 8.42
CA ARG A 190 -12.56 -0.37 8.43
C ARG A 190 -11.81 -0.22 7.11
N MET A 191 -12.51 -0.28 5.98
CA MET A 191 -11.91 -0.06 4.66
C MET A 191 -11.42 1.38 4.51
N ALA A 192 -12.23 2.37 4.89
CA ALA A 192 -11.84 3.77 4.84
C ALA A 192 -10.65 4.05 5.78
N LEU A 193 -10.64 3.49 6.99
CA LEU A 193 -9.49 3.54 7.90
C LEU A 193 -8.22 2.98 7.25
N ALA A 194 -8.29 1.81 6.61
CA ALA A 194 -7.12 1.21 5.98
C ALA A 194 -6.56 2.12 4.87
N HIS A 195 -7.42 2.74 4.05
CA HIS A 195 -7.00 3.73 3.06
C HIS A 195 -6.45 5.02 3.70
N ALA A 196 -7.05 5.50 4.79
CA ALA A 196 -6.54 6.65 5.53
C ALA A 196 -5.15 6.39 6.10
N ILE A 197 -4.91 5.20 6.65
CA ILE A 197 -3.57 4.80 7.09
C ILE A 197 -2.62 4.76 5.89
N LEU A 198 -2.97 4.06 4.80
CA LEU A 198 -2.14 3.97 3.59
C LEU A 198 -1.69 5.36 3.10
N LEU A 199 -2.63 6.30 2.99
CA LEU A 199 -2.38 7.64 2.46
C LEU A 199 -1.63 8.53 3.45
N ALA A 200 -1.67 8.20 4.76
CA ALA A 200 -0.91 8.87 5.79
C ALA A 200 0.52 8.33 5.96
N LEU A 201 0.85 7.15 5.44
CA LEU A 201 2.18 6.55 5.60
C LEU A 201 3.25 7.30 4.78
N PRO A 202 4.51 7.31 5.26
CA PRO A 202 5.62 7.92 4.54
C PRO A 202 5.94 7.17 3.24
N GLY A 203 6.09 7.89 2.14
CA GLY A 203 6.37 7.37 0.80
C GLY A 203 5.18 7.45 -0.16
N VAL A 204 5.21 6.61 -1.20
CA VAL A 204 4.23 6.63 -2.28
C VAL A 204 3.16 5.55 -2.08
N PRO A 205 1.86 5.90 -2.04
CA PRO A 205 0.78 4.92 -1.93
C PRO A 205 0.44 4.33 -3.31
N VAL A 206 0.24 3.01 -3.36
CA VAL A 206 -0.32 2.29 -4.52
C VAL A 206 -1.62 1.62 -4.11
N MET A 207 -2.67 1.84 -4.91
CA MET A 207 -3.99 1.25 -4.70
C MET A 207 -4.27 0.16 -5.72
N ARG A 208 -4.85 -0.95 -5.26
CA ARG A 208 -5.33 -2.02 -6.12
C ARG A 208 -6.68 -1.63 -6.72
N TYR A 209 -6.80 -1.74 -8.05
CA TYR A 209 -8.07 -1.42 -8.74
C TYR A 209 -9.25 -2.13 -8.09
N GLY A 210 -10.34 -1.40 -7.88
CA GLY A 210 -11.57 -1.90 -7.29
C GLY A 210 -11.60 -1.90 -5.77
N ASP A 211 -10.47 -1.76 -5.07
CA ASP A 211 -10.48 -1.63 -3.60
C ASP A 211 -11.18 -0.32 -3.17
N GLU A 212 -11.11 0.73 -4.00
CA GLU A 212 -11.77 2.02 -3.78
C GLU A 212 -13.32 1.93 -3.79
N ILE A 213 -13.89 0.92 -4.46
CA ILE A 213 -15.34 0.63 -4.39
C ILE A 213 -15.65 -0.56 -3.46
N GLY A 214 -14.64 -1.20 -2.89
CA GLY A 214 -14.80 -2.37 -2.03
C GLY A 214 -15.15 -3.64 -2.81
N MET A 215 -14.52 -3.86 -3.98
CA MET A 215 -14.66 -5.11 -4.73
C MET A 215 -14.29 -6.33 -3.87
N GLY A 216 -15.03 -7.40 -4.09
CA GLY A 216 -14.75 -8.70 -3.48
C GLY A 216 -13.85 -9.59 -4.33
N GLU A 217 -13.81 -10.85 -3.94
CA GLU A 217 -13.04 -11.91 -4.60
C GLU A 217 -13.95 -13.03 -5.12
N ASP A 218 -13.42 -13.86 -6.00
CA ASP A 218 -14.02 -15.13 -6.41
C ASP A 218 -13.07 -16.30 -6.07
N LEU A 219 -13.24 -16.90 -4.90
CA LEU A 219 -12.38 -17.98 -4.41
C LEU A 219 -12.52 -19.29 -5.21
N SER A 220 -13.52 -19.41 -6.09
CA SER A 220 -13.64 -20.56 -6.99
C SER A 220 -12.59 -20.55 -8.11
N LEU A 221 -12.06 -19.37 -8.44
CA LEU A 221 -10.98 -19.23 -9.41
C LEU A 221 -9.67 -19.78 -8.84
N PRO A 222 -8.80 -20.37 -9.68
CA PRO A 222 -7.55 -20.94 -9.23
C PRO A 222 -6.59 -19.86 -8.72
N GLU A 223 -5.82 -20.22 -7.70
CA GLU A 223 -4.69 -19.42 -7.21
C GLU A 223 -5.04 -17.93 -7.00
N ARG A 224 -4.28 -17.03 -7.62
CA ARG A 224 -4.37 -15.57 -7.50
C ARG A 224 -5.44 -14.95 -8.41
N TYR A 225 -6.04 -15.72 -9.32
CA TYR A 225 -7.13 -15.20 -10.17
C TYR A 225 -8.35 -14.77 -9.34
N ALA A 226 -8.50 -15.31 -8.12
CA ALA A 226 -9.55 -14.92 -7.19
C ALA A 226 -9.62 -13.41 -6.91
N VAL A 227 -8.50 -12.69 -7.01
CA VAL A 227 -8.43 -11.23 -6.77
C VAL A 227 -8.23 -10.43 -8.07
N ARG A 228 -8.41 -11.07 -9.24
CA ARG A 228 -8.18 -10.50 -10.57
C ARG A 228 -9.45 -10.46 -11.43
N THR A 229 -10.63 -10.48 -10.81
CA THR A 229 -11.93 -10.37 -11.50
C THR A 229 -12.09 -9.01 -12.18
N PRO A 230 -12.84 -8.91 -13.30
CA PRO A 230 -13.07 -7.65 -13.99
C PRO A 230 -13.60 -6.52 -13.08
N MET A 231 -13.24 -5.27 -13.41
CA MET A 231 -13.72 -4.08 -12.71
C MET A 231 -15.25 -3.96 -12.82
N GLN A 232 -15.90 -3.49 -11.74
CA GLN A 232 -17.37 -3.37 -11.65
C GLN A 232 -17.77 -1.91 -11.87
N TRP A 233 -17.99 -1.52 -13.13
CA TRP A 233 -18.33 -0.14 -13.51
C TRP A 233 -19.79 0.23 -13.23
N SER A 234 -20.73 -0.67 -13.53
CA SER A 234 -22.17 -0.42 -13.35
C SER A 234 -22.96 -1.69 -13.05
N ALA A 235 -24.28 -1.58 -12.92
CA ALA A 235 -25.19 -2.72 -12.78
C ALA A 235 -25.55 -3.40 -14.13
N ALA A 236 -25.03 -2.88 -15.26
CA ALA A 236 -25.27 -3.43 -16.59
C ALA A 236 -24.67 -4.86 -16.74
N PRO A 237 -25.01 -5.60 -17.81
CA PRO A 237 -24.37 -6.90 -18.09
C PRO A 237 -22.85 -6.83 -17.98
N ASN A 238 -22.26 -7.88 -17.42
CA ASN A 238 -20.82 -7.98 -17.12
C ASN A 238 -20.27 -6.83 -16.23
N GLY A 239 -21.11 -6.20 -15.42
CA GLY A 239 -20.68 -5.07 -14.59
C GLY A 239 -20.29 -3.82 -15.39
N GLY A 240 -20.72 -3.72 -16.65
CA GLY A 240 -20.30 -2.64 -17.56
C GLY A 240 -18.85 -2.77 -18.06
N PHE A 241 -18.15 -3.86 -17.73
CA PHE A 241 -16.76 -4.11 -18.17
C PHE A 241 -16.66 -4.42 -19.67
N SER A 242 -17.61 -5.20 -20.20
CA SER A 242 -17.59 -5.65 -21.59
C SER A 242 -19.00 -5.92 -22.11
N ARG A 243 -19.21 -5.67 -23.40
CA ARG A 243 -20.44 -6.01 -24.13
C ARG A 243 -20.43 -7.43 -24.72
N ALA A 244 -19.31 -8.15 -24.64
CA ALA A 244 -19.21 -9.53 -25.12
C ALA A 244 -20.19 -10.47 -24.38
N ALA A 245 -20.51 -11.62 -24.98
CA ALA A 245 -21.25 -12.64 -24.27
C ALA A 245 -20.45 -13.08 -23.03
N ARG A 246 -21.15 -13.36 -21.93
CA ARG A 246 -20.50 -13.62 -20.64
C ARG A 246 -19.55 -14.82 -20.68
N ASP A 247 -19.89 -15.83 -21.46
CA ASP A 247 -19.10 -17.06 -21.58
C ASP A 247 -17.85 -16.89 -22.46
N ASP A 248 -17.75 -15.80 -23.22
CA ASP A 248 -16.56 -15.45 -24.00
C ASP A 248 -15.50 -14.72 -23.15
N LEU A 249 -15.84 -14.32 -21.91
CA LEU A 249 -14.91 -13.63 -21.03
C LEU A 249 -13.94 -14.62 -20.39
N PRO A 250 -12.61 -14.40 -20.47
CA PRO A 250 -11.61 -15.30 -19.87
C PRO A 250 -11.73 -15.34 -18.34
N VAL A 251 -12.17 -14.24 -17.73
CA VAL A 251 -12.51 -14.17 -16.30
C VAL A 251 -13.85 -13.47 -16.17
N LYS A 252 -14.79 -14.11 -15.46
CA LYS A 252 -16.16 -13.61 -15.31
C LYS A 252 -16.22 -12.54 -14.21
N PRO A 253 -17.00 -11.45 -14.40
CA PRO A 253 -17.33 -10.52 -13.33
C PRO A 253 -18.09 -11.22 -12.20
N ILE A 254 -17.93 -10.74 -10.97
CA ILE A 254 -18.65 -11.30 -9.82
C ILE A 254 -20.13 -10.94 -9.96
N ALA A 255 -20.97 -11.92 -10.28
CA ALA A 255 -22.40 -11.69 -10.58
C ALA A 255 -23.34 -12.18 -9.48
N SER A 256 -22.82 -12.84 -8.45
CA SER A 256 -23.61 -13.44 -7.35
C SER A 256 -22.97 -13.17 -6.00
N GLY A 257 -23.71 -13.48 -4.93
CA GLY A 257 -23.26 -13.24 -3.56
C GLY A 257 -23.18 -11.76 -3.17
N ARG A 258 -22.48 -11.51 -2.06
CA ARG A 258 -22.39 -10.19 -1.42
C ARG A 258 -21.66 -9.14 -2.27
N TRP A 259 -20.72 -9.58 -3.11
CA TRP A 259 -19.78 -8.73 -3.84
C TRP A 259 -20.19 -8.44 -5.29
N ARG A 260 -21.39 -8.89 -5.68
CA ARG A 260 -21.87 -8.81 -7.06
C ARG A 260 -21.90 -7.38 -7.61
N TYR A 261 -21.61 -7.23 -8.90
CA TYR A 261 -21.52 -5.92 -9.56
C TYR A 261 -22.83 -5.11 -9.51
N GLN A 262 -24.00 -5.74 -9.39
CA GLN A 262 -25.27 -5.01 -9.22
C GLN A 262 -25.35 -4.24 -7.89
N ARG A 263 -24.55 -4.64 -6.89
CA ARG A 263 -24.49 -3.99 -5.58
C ARG A 263 -23.24 -3.11 -5.42
N ILE A 264 -22.10 -3.59 -5.90
CA ILE A 264 -20.81 -2.92 -5.78
C ILE A 264 -20.39 -2.47 -7.17
N ASN A 265 -20.55 -1.20 -7.50
CA ASN A 265 -20.08 -0.66 -8.77
C ASN A 265 -19.79 0.83 -8.68
N VAL A 266 -18.98 1.33 -9.63
CA VAL A 266 -18.57 2.73 -9.70
C VAL A 266 -19.76 3.66 -9.86
N GLU A 267 -20.69 3.37 -10.77
CA GLU A 267 -21.87 4.21 -11.04
C GLU A 267 -22.70 4.46 -9.77
N ALA A 268 -23.01 3.41 -9.02
CA ALA A 268 -23.73 3.52 -7.75
C ALA A 268 -22.89 4.25 -6.69
N ALA A 269 -21.59 3.94 -6.59
CA ALA A 269 -20.70 4.58 -5.61
C ALA A 269 -20.58 6.10 -5.83
N LEU A 270 -20.54 6.57 -7.08
CA LEU A 270 -20.47 7.99 -7.43
C LEU A 270 -21.72 8.76 -6.97
N ARG A 271 -22.90 8.14 -7.02
CA ARG A 271 -24.18 8.76 -6.63
C ARG A 271 -24.34 8.92 -5.11
N HIS A 272 -23.52 8.25 -4.31
CA HIS A 272 -23.60 8.27 -2.85
C HIS A 272 -22.44 9.05 -2.24
N PRO A 273 -22.65 10.26 -1.69
CA PRO A 273 -21.56 11.12 -1.16
C PRO A 273 -20.71 10.48 -0.07
N ARG A 274 -21.27 9.52 0.68
CA ARG A 274 -20.58 8.80 1.77
C ARG A 274 -20.07 7.41 1.38
N SER A 275 -20.10 7.06 0.09
CA SER A 275 -19.55 5.80 -0.43
C SER A 275 -18.05 5.68 -0.13
N LEU A 276 -17.53 4.45 -0.16
CA LEU A 276 -16.09 4.24 -0.02
C LEU A 276 -15.31 5.00 -1.10
N LEU A 277 -15.79 4.99 -2.35
CA LEU A 277 -15.16 5.68 -3.47
C LEU A 277 -15.00 7.17 -3.20
N ASN A 278 -16.06 7.84 -2.75
CA ASN A 278 -15.99 9.28 -2.46
C ASN A 278 -15.12 9.58 -1.24
N ARG A 279 -15.08 8.70 -0.23
CA ARG A 279 -14.15 8.83 0.90
C ARG A 279 -12.69 8.72 0.44
N VAL A 280 -12.36 7.69 -0.35
CA VAL A 280 -11.00 7.47 -0.88
C VAL A 280 -10.61 8.61 -1.82
N ARG A 281 -11.51 9.08 -2.68
CA ARG A 281 -11.29 10.25 -3.54
C ARG A 281 -10.92 11.48 -2.72
N ASN A 282 -11.66 11.77 -1.65
CA ASN A 282 -11.37 12.92 -0.78
C ASN A 282 -10.01 12.76 -0.06
N MET A 283 -9.66 11.54 0.38
CA MET A 283 -8.34 11.29 0.96
C MET A 283 -7.21 11.51 -0.06
N VAL A 284 -7.39 11.07 -1.31
CA VAL A 284 -6.38 11.24 -2.37
C VAL A 284 -6.23 12.72 -2.74
N LEU A 285 -7.34 13.47 -2.82
CA LEU A 285 -7.31 14.92 -3.06
C LEU A 285 -6.56 15.64 -1.92
N ALA A 286 -6.90 15.33 -0.67
CA ALA A 286 -6.18 15.86 0.49
C ALA A 286 -4.68 15.50 0.44
N ARG A 287 -4.34 14.26 0.07
CA ARG A 287 -2.95 13.81 -0.03
C ARG A 287 -2.17 14.48 -1.17
N ALA A 288 -2.84 14.92 -2.23
CA ALA A 288 -2.26 15.66 -3.33
C ALA A 288 -1.99 17.13 -2.96
N GLU A 289 -2.80 17.72 -2.09
CA GLU A 289 -2.61 19.09 -1.57
C GLU A 289 -1.59 19.13 -0.41
N TYR A 290 -1.59 18.10 0.43
CA TYR A 290 -0.69 17.93 1.56
C TYR A 290 0.34 16.83 1.23
N THR A 291 1.35 17.22 0.46
CA THR A 291 2.33 16.31 -0.13
C THR A 291 3.37 15.80 0.85
N GLU A 292 3.45 16.38 2.06
CA GLU A 292 4.45 16.12 3.08
C GLU A 292 4.72 14.63 3.36
N PRO A 293 3.70 13.75 3.45
CA PRO A 293 3.96 12.34 3.68
C PRO A 293 4.76 11.66 2.56
N GLY A 294 4.90 12.28 1.39
CA GLY A 294 5.64 11.72 0.26
C GLY A 294 7.02 12.34 0.07
N SER A 295 7.31 13.46 0.75
CA SER A 295 8.42 14.33 0.39
C SER A 295 9.35 14.68 1.55
N ILE A 296 8.92 14.51 2.80
CA ILE A 296 9.73 14.90 3.97
C ILE A 296 9.75 13.83 5.07
N PRO A 297 10.73 13.88 5.99
CA PRO A 297 10.76 13.03 7.17
C PRO A 297 9.51 13.15 8.04
N PHE A 298 9.26 12.11 8.84
CA PHE A 298 8.08 11.99 9.69
C PHE A 298 8.47 11.74 11.14
N ALA A 299 7.57 12.11 12.05
CA ALA A 299 7.63 11.76 13.46
C ALA A 299 6.43 10.88 13.83
N ILE A 300 6.69 9.81 14.57
CA ILE A 300 5.63 9.00 15.20
C ILE A 300 5.28 9.65 16.53
N LEU A 301 4.00 9.98 16.71
CA LEU A 301 3.53 10.60 17.94
C LEU A 301 3.18 9.56 19.00
N ALA A 302 3.63 9.82 20.24
CA ALA A 302 3.25 9.04 21.41
C ALA A 302 1.85 9.45 21.89
N VAL A 303 0.82 8.88 21.25
CA VAL A 303 -0.60 9.17 21.55
C VAL A 303 -1.21 8.13 22.48
N LYS A 304 -2.23 8.54 23.25
CA LYS A 304 -3.08 7.61 24.03
C LYS A 304 -4.53 7.70 23.54
N PRO A 305 -5.26 6.58 23.42
CA PRO A 305 -4.83 5.20 23.72
C PRO A 305 -3.95 4.58 22.62
N ALA A 306 -3.24 3.50 22.94
CA ALA A 306 -2.35 2.77 22.02
C ALA A 306 -3.03 2.15 20.77
N ALA A 307 -4.37 2.25 20.70
CA ALA A 307 -5.13 1.92 19.51
C ALA A 307 -4.95 2.95 18.38
N VAL A 308 -4.53 4.18 18.70
CA VAL A 308 -4.43 5.27 17.73
C VAL A 308 -3.01 5.35 17.16
N LEU A 309 -2.92 5.40 15.82
CA LEU A 309 -1.71 5.78 15.11
C LEU A 309 -1.70 7.29 14.96
N GLY A 310 -0.58 7.93 15.30
CA GLY A 310 -0.36 9.34 15.04
C GLY A 310 0.97 9.58 14.32
N LEU A 311 0.89 10.25 13.17
CA LEU A 311 2.03 10.65 12.36
C LEU A 311 2.02 12.17 12.21
N CYS A 312 3.20 12.78 12.31
CA CYS A 312 3.39 14.21 12.12
C CYS A 312 4.50 14.45 11.09
N TYR A 313 4.25 15.39 10.19
CA TYR A 313 5.20 15.84 9.19
C TYR A 313 5.40 17.33 9.36
N ARG A 314 6.66 17.79 9.41
CA ARG A 314 7.00 19.20 9.65
C ARG A 314 7.95 19.68 8.57
N SER A 315 7.47 20.61 7.74
CA SER A 315 8.30 21.40 6.84
C SER A 315 8.63 22.74 7.48
N GLU A 316 9.30 23.62 6.73
CA GLU A 316 9.60 24.98 7.16
C GLU A 316 8.35 25.90 7.20
N SER A 317 7.32 25.60 6.41
CA SER A 317 6.12 26.43 6.28
C SER A 317 4.86 25.80 6.87
N ARG A 318 4.84 24.48 7.09
CA ARG A 318 3.62 23.76 7.47
C ARG A 318 3.90 22.53 8.33
N GLU A 319 2.99 22.27 9.26
CA GLU A 319 2.88 20.99 9.96
C GLU A 319 1.62 20.25 9.50
N VAL A 320 1.73 18.94 9.35
CA VAL A 320 0.61 18.05 9.01
C VAL A 320 0.54 16.90 10.01
N LEU A 321 -0.58 16.81 10.71
CA LEU A 321 -0.88 15.78 11.70
C LEU A 321 -1.91 14.80 11.13
N MET A 322 -1.64 13.51 11.19
CA MET A 322 -2.54 12.47 10.69
C MET A 322 -2.79 11.41 11.77
N LEU A 323 -4.07 11.25 12.15
CA LEU A 323 -4.50 10.33 13.21
C LEU A 323 -5.44 9.26 12.65
N ALA A 324 -5.30 8.03 13.13
CA ALA A 324 -6.15 6.89 12.76
C ALA A 324 -6.38 5.95 13.94
N ASN A 325 -7.64 5.68 14.30
CA ASN A 325 -8.01 4.77 15.39
C ASN A 325 -8.16 3.34 14.86
N CYS A 326 -7.24 2.45 15.22
CA CYS A 326 -7.28 1.04 14.80
C CYS A 326 -8.36 0.21 15.51
N SER A 327 -9.04 0.76 16.53
CA SER A 327 -10.03 0.04 17.33
C SER A 327 -11.47 0.37 16.98
N GLN A 328 -12.38 -0.54 17.32
CA GLN A 328 -13.81 -0.35 17.15
C GLN A 328 -14.42 0.70 18.09
N GLN A 329 -13.77 0.97 19.21
CA GLN A 329 -14.30 1.88 20.24
C GLN A 329 -13.98 3.33 19.86
N ALA A 330 -14.95 4.22 20.05
CA ALA A 330 -14.67 5.66 20.03
C ALA A 330 -13.80 6.00 21.25
N VAL A 331 -12.84 6.90 21.05
CA VAL A 331 -11.83 7.27 22.05
C VAL A 331 -11.66 8.78 22.12
N GLU A 332 -11.30 9.29 23.28
CA GLU A 332 -10.65 10.59 23.41
C GLU A 332 -9.14 10.36 23.24
N VAL A 333 -8.53 11.06 22.31
CA VAL A 333 -7.10 10.97 22.03
C VAL A 333 -6.37 12.03 22.83
N LEU A 334 -5.43 11.62 23.67
CA LEU A 334 -4.46 12.52 24.29
C LEU A 334 -3.21 12.57 23.41
N LEU A 335 -2.90 13.76 22.90
CA LEU A 335 -1.74 14.03 22.07
C LEU A 335 -0.53 14.42 22.93
N PRO A 336 0.71 14.19 22.46
CA PRO A 336 1.88 14.85 23.05
C PRO A 336 1.78 16.38 22.87
N PRO A 337 2.60 17.17 23.58
CA PRO A 337 2.61 18.63 23.40
C PRO A 337 2.73 19.02 21.93
N LEU A 338 1.75 19.78 21.45
CA LEU A 338 1.73 20.34 20.11
C LEU A 338 2.05 21.83 20.17
N ALA A 339 2.48 22.38 19.03
CA ALA A 339 2.63 23.82 18.91
C ALA A 339 1.29 24.54 19.17
N GLU A 340 1.35 25.61 19.96
CA GLU A 340 0.21 26.42 20.38
C GLU A 340 -0.57 26.96 19.17
N GLY A 341 -1.88 27.11 19.34
CA GLY A 341 -2.78 27.66 18.32
C GLY A 341 -3.71 26.65 17.68
N TYR A 342 -4.52 27.11 16.74
CA TYR A 342 -5.51 26.30 16.05
C TYR A 342 -4.88 25.46 14.92
N TRP A 343 -5.25 24.19 14.86
CA TRP A 343 -4.90 23.27 13.80
C TRP A 343 -6.13 23.06 12.91
N SER A 344 -6.02 23.47 11.65
CA SER A 344 -7.12 23.41 10.68
C SER A 344 -7.36 21.97 10.24
N PRO A 345 -8.60 21.46 10.28
CA PRO A 345 -8.93 20.13 9.79
C PRO A 345 -8.77 20.06 8.26
N ILE A 346 -8.10 19.02 7.79
CA ILE A 346 -7.92 18.69 6.36
C ILE A 346 -8.98 17.68 5.93
N LEU A 347 -9.11 16.60 6.72
CA LEU A 347 -9.94 15.45 6.38
C LEU A 347 -10.39 14.75 7.67
N GLU A 348 -11.66 14.38 7.73
CA GLU A 348 -12.25 13.69 8.88
C GLU A 348 -13.20 12.57 8.41
N ASP A 349 -13.32 11.49 9.18
CA ASP A 349 -14.22 10.37 8.86
C ASP A 349 -15.72 10.72 8.97
N LYS A 350 -16.02 11.78 9.73
CA LYS A 350 -17.32 12.40 9.94
C LYS A 350 -17.11 13.86 10.35
N LEU A 351 -18.20 14.63 10.45
CA LEU A 351 -18.16 15.95 11.07
C LEU A 351 -17.99 15.80 12.59
N TYR A 352 -16.95 16.43 13.13
CA TYR A 352 -16.69 16.56 14.57
C TYR A 352 -17.16 17.93 15.07
N GLN A 353 -17.57 18.01 16.34
CA GLN A 353 -17.98 19.29 16.96
C GLN A 353 -16.80 20.01 17.63
N ASP A 354 -15.71 19.30 17.85
CA ASP A 354 -14.45 19.76 18.43
C ASP A 354 -13.43 20.08 17.33
N GLY A 355 -12.70 21.19 17.48
CA GLY A 355 -11.49 21.48 16.72
C GLY A 355 -10.23 21.06 17.48
N LEU A 356 -9.07 21.08 16.81
CA LEU A 356 -7.79 20.83 17.47
C LEU A 356 -7.11 22.16 17.82
N HIS A 357 -6.92 22.40 19.11
CA HIS A 357 -6.04 23.45 19.61
C HIS A 357 -4.80 22.79 20.22
N GLY A 358 -3.62 23.24 19.78
CA GLY A 358 -2.36 22.76 20.31
C GLY A 358 -2.08 23.25 21.73
N GLY A 359 -0.94 22.85 22.27
CA GLY A 359 -0.57 23.06 23.66
C GLY A 359 -0.23 21.76 24.38
N LYS A 360 0.00 21.86 25.70
CA LYS A 360 0.54 20.75 26.52
C LYS A 360 -0.39 19.55 26.66
N ASP A 361 -1.70 19.80 26.70
CA ASP A 361 -2.74 18.79 26.96
C ASP A 361 -3.77 18.72 25.82
N ALA A 362 -3.30 18.77 24.57
CA ALA A 362 -4.19 18.70 23.40
C ALA A 362 -4.97 17.38 23.36
N ARG A 363 -6.29 17.48 23.22
CA ARG A 363 -7.22 16.35 23.17
C ARG A 363 -8.23 16.51 22.04
N LEU A 364 -8.68 15.39 21.50
CA LEU A 364 -9.75 15.37 20.51
C LEU A 364 -10.50 14.05 20.50
N ALA A 365 -11.77 14.09 20.10
CA ALA A 365 -12.56 12.89 19.92
C ALA A 365 -12.22 12.19 18.59
N LEU A 366 -12.15 10.87 18.61
CA LEU A 366 -11.95 10.05 17.41
C LEU A 366 -12.88 8.83 17.43
N SER A 367 -13.65 8.65 16.36
CA SER A 367 -14.61 7.57 16.26
C SER A 367 -13.91 6.19 16.19
N GLY A 368 -14.66 5.12 16.45
CA GLY A 368 -14.18 3.77 16.21
C GLY A 368 -13.91 3.55 14.72
N TYR A 369 -12.69 3.13 14.38
CA TYR A 369 -12.17 3.12 13.01
C TYR A 369 -12.16 4.50 12.32
N GLY A 370 -12.17 5.57 13.11
CA GLY A 370 -12.11 6.95 12.63
C GLY A 370 -10.71 7.40 12.27
N TYR A 371 -10.63 8.48 11.50
CA TYR A 371 -9.40 9.15 11.12
C TYR A 371 -9.65 10.66 11.04
N ARG A 372 -8.66 11.45 11.45
CA ARG A 372 -8.68 12.93 11.39
C ARG A 372 -7.30 13.44 11.03
N TRP A 373 -7.22 14.29 10.02
CA TRP A 373 -5.98 14.93 9.56
C TRP A 373 -6.11 16.44 9.75
N PHE A 374 -5.02 17.07 10.16
CA PHE A 374 -4.96 18.50 10.44
C PHE A 374 -3.68 19.12 9.87
N SER A 375 -3.73 20.42 9.61
CA SER A 375 -2.54 21.21 9.30
C SER A 375 -2.44 22.46 10.16
N ARG A 376 -1.23 22.94 10.36
CA ARG A 376 -0.93 24.26 10.92
C ARG A 376 0.06 24.97 10.02
N SER A 377 -0.26 26.20 9.59
CA SER A 377 0.74 27.05 8.92
C SER A 377 1.71 27.62 9.96
N LEU A 378 2.96 27.79 9.56
CA LEU A 378 4.03 28.38 10.36
C LEU A 378 4.27 29.87 10.04
N ASP A 379 3.50 30.41 9.09
CA ASP A 379 3.56 31.81 8.64
C ASP A 379 2.92 32.81 9.60
#